data_AF-A0A0D7K4G6-F1
#
_entry.id   AF-A0A0D7K4G6-F1
#
_cell.length_a   1.000
_cell.length_b   1.000
_cell.length_c   1.000
_cell.angle_alpha   90.00
_cell.angle_beta   90.00
_cell.angle_gamma   90.00
#
_symmetry.space_group_name_H-M   'P 1'
#
loop_
_entity.id
_entity.type
_entity.pdbx_description
1 polymer ?
#
loop_
_entity_poly.entity_id
_entity_poly.type
_entity_poly.pdbx_seq_one_letter_code
_entity_poly.pdbx_strand_id
1 'polypeptide(L)'
;MPKSLPQCFALLAAALLTSTPAWAQAPAADGHAAHHTAAANAQQADLSEGEVTRVDAAALKVTLRHGELKNLNMPPMTMVFRVQDAALLAPLKAGDKVRFRAEQIKGAYYATRIEKAQ
;
A
#
# COMPACT_ATOMS: atom_id res chain seq x y z
N MET A 1 -58.89 -3.46 -3.02
CA MET A 1 -59.81 -3.87 -4.09
C MET A 1 -59.09 -3.75 -5.43
N PRO A 2 -59.07 -4.83 -6.23
CA PRO A 2 -58.27 -4.99 -7.45
C PRO A 2 -59.02 -4.58 -8.73
N LYS A 3 -58.29 -4.36 -9.82
CA LYS A 3 -58.81 -4.35 -11.21
C LYS A 3 -57.63 -4.67 -12.16
N SER A 4 -57.26 -5.96 -12.33
CA SER A 4 -57.64 -6.86 -13.45
C SER A 4 -57.25 -6.32 -14.85
N LEU A 5 -56.16 -6.80 -15.48
CA LEU A 5 -56.02 -7.93 -16.45
C LEU A 5 -56.05 -7.41 -17.93
N PRO A 6 -55.63 -8.13 -19.00
CA PRO A 6 -54.87 -9.39 -19.15
C PRO A 6 -53.69 -9.39 -20.17
N GLN A 7 -52.79 -10.36 -19.96
CA GLN A 7 -52.17 -11.32 -20.91
C GLN A 7 -51.97 -10.93 -22.39
N CYS A 8 -50.70 -10.95 -22.82
CA CYS A 8 -50.32 -11.53 -24.10
C CYS A 8 -49.28 -12.64 -23.89
N PHE A 9 -49.75 -13.86 -24.13
CA PHE A 9 -48.97 -15.07 -24.34
C PHE A 9 -47.97 -14.89 -25.49
N ALA A 10 -46.73 -15.30 -25.30
CA ALA A 10 -45.90 -15.88 -26.36
C ALA A 10 -44.74 -16.68 -25.74
N LEU A 11 -45.03 -17.94 -25.44
CA LEU A 11 -44.02 -19.00 -25.35
C LEU A 11 -43.60 -19.36 -26.77
N LEU A 12 -42.30 -19.31 -27.08
CA LEU A 12 -41.72 -20.15 -28.14
C LEU A 12 -40.37 -20.68 -27.66
N ALA A 13 -40.30 -22.00 -27.54
CA ALA A 13 -39.12 -22.79 -27.26
C ALA A 13 -38.29 -22.98 -28.53
N ALA A 14 -36.97 -23.15 -28.41
CA ALA A 14 -36.22 -24.30 -28.97
C ALA A 14 -34.70 -24.13 -28.78
N ALA A 15 -34.07 -25.28 -28.55
CA ALA A 15 -32.67 -25.51 -28.27
C ALA A 15 -31.74 -25.44 -29.51
N LEU A 16 -30.42 -25.46 -29.26
CA LEU A 16 -29.38 -26.34 -29.85
C LEU A 16 -28.04 -25.64 -30.19
N LEU A 17 -27.01 -26.06 -29.44
CA LEU A 17 -25.66 -26.50 -29.85
C LEU A 17 -24.75 -25.66 -30.79
N THR A 18 -23.56 -25.39 -30.25
CA THR A 18 -22.19 -25.48 -30.83
C THR A 18 -21.82 -24.67 -32.08
N SER A 19 -20.81 -23.80 -31.93
CA SER A 19 -19.46 -24.00 -32.52
C SER A 19 -18.66 -22.70 -32.55
N THR A 20 -17.39 -22.79 -32.17
CA THR A 20 -16.37 -21.75 -32.33
C THR A 20 -15.90 -21.63 -33.79
N PRO A 21 -15.59 -20.41 -34.24
CA PRO A 21 -14.27 -20.13 -34.81
C PRO A 21 -13.71 -18.80 -34.24
N ALA A 22 -12.48 -18.80 -33.71
CA ALA A 22 -11.22 -18.60 -34.44
C ALA A 22 -10.96 -17.14 -34.87
N TRP A 23 -10.01 -16.53 -34.17
CA TRP A 23 -9.15 -15.36 -34.46
C TRP A 23 -9.70 -14.18 -35.28
N ALA A 24 -9.88 -13.05 -34.58
CA ALA A 24 -9.77 -11.72 -35.17
C ALA A 24 -8.71 -10.93 -34.39
N GLN A 25 -7.66 -10.49 -35.09
CA GLN A 25 -6.60 -9.64 -34.57
C GLN A 25 -7.01 -8.16 -34.67
N ALA A 26 -6.91 -7.45 -33.54
CA ALA A 26 -6.66 -6.00 -33.34
C ALA A 26 -7.73 -4.99 -33.86
N PRO A 27 -7.95 -3.85 -33.17
CA PRO A 27 -6.92 -2.82 -33.00
C PRO A 27 -6.73 -2.32 -31.56
N ALA A 28 -5.55 -1.75 -31.34
CA ALA A 28 -5.21 -0.97 -30.16
C ALA A 28 -6.25 0.12 -29.90
N ALA A 29 -6.69 0.23 -28.65
CA ALA A 29 -7.37 1.40 -28.13
C ALA A 29 -6.81 1.67 -26.73
N ASP A 30 -6.07 2.76 -26.63
CA ASP A 30 -5.55 3.41 -25.43
C ASP A 30 -6.59 3.51 -24.32
N GLY A 31 -6.58 2.53 -23.41
CA GLY A 31 -7.28 2.61 -22.13
C GLY A 31 -6.33 3.09 -21.05
N HIS A 32 -6.43 4.36 -20.66
CA HIS A 32 -5.74 4.96 -19.51
C HIS A 32 -6.20 4.30 -18.19
N ALA A 33 -5.73 3.08 -17.91
CA ALA A 33 -6.01 2.34 -16.69
C ALA A 33 -4.71 1.82 -16.08
N ALA A 34 -3.82 2.74 -15.67
CA ALA A 34 -2.67 2.40 -14.84
C ALA A 34 -2.19 3.61 -14.05
N HIS A 35 -3.00 4.06 -13.07
CA HIS A 35 -2.50 4.91 -11.98
C HIS A 35 -2.48 4.17 -10.63
N HIS A 36 -2.42 2.83 -10.67
CA HIS A 36 -2.10 2.00 -9.51
C HIS A 36 -0.88 1.15 -9.84
N THR A 37 0.31 1.68 -9.56
CA THR A 37 1.58 0.97 -9.22
C THR A 37 2.82 1.87 -9.37
N ALA A 38 2.69 3.21 -9.33
CA ALA A 38 3.86 4.11 -9.28
C ALA A 38 4.56 4.17 -7.90
N ALA A 39 4.36 3.19 -7.00
CA ALA A 39 4.99 3.16 -5.68
C ALA A 39 5.85 1.91 -5.40
N ALA A 40 5.89 0.94 -6.31
CA ALA A 40 6.61 -0.32 -6.07
C ALA A 40 8.06 -0.32 -6.55
N ASN A 41 8.61 0.83 -6.96
CA ASN A 41 9.98 0.93 -7.47
C ASN A 41 10.83 2.00 -6.78
N ALA A 42 10.46 2.45 -5.58
CA ALA A 42 11.43 3.14 -4.72
C ALA A 42 12.39 2.09 -4.15
N GLN A 43 13.44 1.85 -4.93
CA GLN A 43 14.75 1.27 -4.58
C GLN A 43 14.80 0.50 -3.27
N GLN A 44 15.24 -0.75 -3.41
CA GLN A 44 15.68 -1.71 -2.41
C GLN A 44 16.77 -1.13 -1.49
N ALA A 45 16.44 -0.08 -0.74
CA ALA A 45 17.25 0.45 0.33
C ALA A 45 17.25 -0.60 1.43
N ASP A 46 18.43 -0.92 1.95
CA ASP A 46 18.56 -1.85 3.06
C ASP A 46 17.84 -1.25 4.27
N LEU A 47 16.64 -1.76 4.55
CA LEU A 47 15.78 -1.30 5.64
C LEU A 47 16.15 -2.05 6.91
N SER A 48 16.36 -1.31 7.99
CA SER A 48 16.56 -1.86 9.32
C SER A 48 15.21 -2.23 9.94
N GLU A 49 15.21 -3.25 10.79
CA GLU A 49 14.05 -3.62 11.60
C GLU A 49 13.94 -2.73 12.85
N GLY A 50 12.72 -2.56 13.33
CA GLY A 50 12.47 -1.91 14.60
C GLY A 50 11.06 -2.14 15.11
N GLU A 51 10.80 -1.59 16.29
CA GLU A 51 9.49 -1.58 16.94
C GLU A 51 9.14 -0.17 17.38
N VAL A 52 7.92 0.25 17.07
CA VAL A 52 7.39 1.54 17.49
C VAL A 52 7.11 1.51 18.98
N THR A 53 7.69 2.44 19.73
CA THR A 53 7.42 2.60 21.17
C THR A 53 6.54 3.80 21.46
N ARG A 54 6.60 4.84 20.61
CA ARG A 54 5.77 6.04 20.70
C ARG A 54 5.66 6.71 19.34
N VAL A 55 4.48 7.26 19.05
CA VAL A 55 4.24 8.14 17.90
C VAL A 55 3.84 9.51 18.41
N ASP A 56 4.46 10.56 17.88
CA ASP A 56 4.10 11.95 18.12
C ASP A 56 3.97 12.64 16.75
N ALA A 57 2.77 12.51 16.16
CA ALA A 57 2.49 13.05 14.84
C ALA A 57 2.50 14.58 14.83
N ALA A 58 2.11 15.23 15.94
CA ALA A 58 2.13 16.68 16.06
C ALA A 58 3.57 17.23 16.02
N ALA A 59 4.53 16.52 16.60
CA ALA A 59 5.94 16.87 16.58
C ALA A 59 6.74 16.25 15.42
N LEU A 60 6.08 15.51 14.50
CA LEU A 60 6.70 14.74 13.42
C LEU A 60 7.83 13.81 13.92
N LYS A 61 7.55 13.07 15.00
CA LYS A 61 8.52 12.19 15.65
C LYS A 61 7.96 10.80 15.89
N VAL A 62 8.84 9.81 15.82
CA VAL A 62 8.58 8.43 16.23
C VAL A 62 9.74 7.93 17.08
N THR A 63 9.43 7.29 18.19
CA THR A 63 10.44 6.62 19.02
C THR A 63 10.45 5.14 18.65
N LEU A 64 11.60 4.64 18.21
CA LEU A 64 11.78 3.26 17.78
C LEU A 64 12.80 2.55 18.67
N ARG A 65 12.49 1.31 19.06
CA ARG A 65 13.49 0.30 19.40
C ARG A 65 14.00 -0.27 18.08
N HIS A 66 15.17 0.16 17.62
CA HIS A 66 15.70 -0.28 16.34
C HIS A 66 16.74 -1.39 16.52
N GLY A 67 16.83 -2.28 15.53
CA GLY A 67 17.96 -3.18 15.36
C GLY A 67 19.21 -2.44 14.90
N GLU A 68 20.20 -3.14 14.37
CA GLU A 68 21.40 -2.48 13.86
C GLU A 68 21.09 -1.51 12.70
N LEU A 69 21.63 -0.30 12.77
CA LEU A 69 21.61 0.66 11.66
C LEU A 69 23.00 0.71 11.03
N LYS A 70 23.27 -0.23 10.12
CA LYS A 70 24.59 -0.39 9.49
C LYS A 70 25.10 0.90 8.85
N ASN A 71 24.22 1.66 8.20
CA ASN A 71 24.59 2.89 7.51
C ASN A 71 24.96 4.05 8.46
N LEU A 72 24.57 3.96 9.73
CA LEU A 72 24.91 4.94 10.76
C LEU A 72 25.93 4.38 11.76
N ASN A 73 26.39 3.14 11.55
CA ASN A 73 27.26 2.39 12.46
C ASN A 73 26.72 2.39 13.91
N MET A 74 25.40 2.23 14.05
CA MET A 74 24.73 2.26 15.36
C MET A 74 24.26 0.86 15.77
N PRO A 75 24.61 0.40 16.98
CA PRO A 75 24.08 -0.83 17.53
C PRO A 75 22.57 -0.69 17.88
N PRO A 76 21.87 -1.79 18.17
CA PRO A 76 20.48 -1.74 18.59
C PRO A 76 20.27 -0.84 19.82
N MET A 77 19.33 0.10 19.74
CA MET A 77 18.96 0.98 20.86
C MET A 77 17.56 1.59 20.69
N THR A 78 17.11 2.36 21.68
CA THR A 78 15.86 3.13 21.61
C THR A 78 16.18 4.60 21.39
N MET A 79 15.70 5.18 20.30
CA MET A 79 15.86 6.62 20.07
C MET A 79 14.71 7.23 19.28
N VAL A 80 14.71 8.57 19.23
CA VAL A 80 13.71 9.35 18.51
C VAL A 80 14.20 9.67 17.11
N PHE A 81 13.39 9.31 16.12
CA PHE A 81 13.56 9.69 14.72
C PHE A 81 12.54 10.75 14.36
N ARG A 82 12.97 11.74 13.57
CA ARG A 82 12.08 12.70 12.92
C ARG A 82 11.53 12.10 11.63
N VAL A 83 10.39 12.57 11.19
CA VAL A 83 9.88 12.33 9.82
C VAL A 83 9.68 13.66 9.12
N GLN A 84 9.60 13.62 7.78
CA GLN A 84 9.31 14.81 6.98
C GLN A 84 7.81 14.99 6.73
N ASP A 85 7.02 13.92 6.85
CA ASP A 85 5.59 13.90 6.59
C ASP A 85 4.86 13.13 7.69
N ALA A 86 3.80 13.73 8.25
CA ALA A 86 2.94 13.08 9.24
C ALA A 86 2.23 11.84 8.68
N ALA A 87 2.02 11.77 7.36
CA ALA A 87 1.40 10.62 6.69
C ALA A 87 2.19 9.32 6.89
N LEU A 88 3.52 9.41 7.08
CA LEU A 88 4.37 8.26 7.42
C LEU A 88 4.06 7.68 8.81
N LEU A 89 3.50 8.49 9.71
CA LEU A 89 3.19 8.11 11.08
C LEU A 89 1.72 7.69 11.27
N ALA A 90 0.82 8.18 10.43
CA ALA A 90 -0.61 7.90 10.49
C ALA A 90 -0.97 6.40 10.62
N PRO A 91 -0.30 5.45 9.93
CA PRO A 91 -0.64 4.04 10.05
C PRO A 91 -0.01 3.35 11.27
N LEU A 92 0.83 4.03 12.04
CA LEU A 92 1.67 3.43 13.09
C LEU A 92 1.12 3.67 14.49
N LYS A 93 1.33 2.70 15.39
CA LYS A 93 1.09 2.82 16.82
C LYS A 93 2.16 2.09 17.63
N ALA A 94 2.22 2.35 18.93
CA ALA A 94 3.10 1.60 19.83
C ALA A 94 2.86 0.08 19.74
N GLY A 95 3.95 -0.69 19.73
CA GLY A 95 3.96 -2.14 19.55
C GLY A 95 4.04 -2.60 18.09
N ASP A 96 3.87 -1.72 17.11
CA ASP A 96 4.01 -2.10 15.70
C ASP A 96 5.48 -2.44 15.38
N LYS A 97 5.70 -3.62 14.79
CA LYS A 97 6.97 -3.95 14.13
C LYS A 97 7.04 -3.21 12.80
N VAL A 98 8.21 -2.67 12.49
CA VAL A 98 8.44 -1.85 11.30
C VAL A 98 9.75 -2.23 10.62
N ARG A 99 9.82 -1.96 9.32
CA ARG A 99 11.06 -1.83 8.57
C ARG A 99 11.22 -0.37 8.17
N PHE A 100 12.41 0.18 8.32
CA PHE A 100 12.62 1.61 8.10
C PHE A 100 14.05 1.93 7.63
N ARG A 101 14.21 3.09 7.00
CA ARG A 101 15.50 3.68 6.66
C ARG A 101 15.73 4.90 7.52
N ALA A 102 16.86 4.92 8.23
CA ALA A 102 17.31 6.07 9.00
C ALA A 102 18.45 6.80 8.29
N GLU A 103 18.43 8.13 8.32
CA GLU A 103 19.50 8.98 7.81
C GLU A 103 19.81 10.12 8.79
N GLN A 104 21.06 10.54 8.86
CA GLN A 104 21.44 11.74 9.59
C GLN A 104 21.45 12.93 8.64
N ILE A 105 20.54 13.88 8.85
CA ILE A 105 20.38 15.08 8.03
C ILE A 105 20.60 16.29 8.93
N LYS A 106 21.64 17.09 8.65
CA LYS A 106 22.01 18.29 9.43
C LYS A 106 22.10 18.02 10.94
N GLY A 107 22.67 16.89 11.33
CA GLY A 107 22.87 16.51 12.73
C GLY A 107 21.67 15.86 13.43
N ALA A 108 20.51 15.74 12.77
CA ALA A 108 19.33 15.05 13.31
C ALA A 108 19.03 13.75 12.56
N TYR A 109 18.49 12.76 13.25
CA TYR A 109 18.12 11.47 12.65
C TYR A 109 16.68 11.50 12.13
N TYR A 110 16.52 11.12 10.86
CA TYR A 110 15.25 11.05 10.16
C TYR A 110 14.95 9.61 9.74
N ALA A 111 13.73 9.16 9.98
CA ALA A 111 13.16 8.01 9.29
C ALA A 111 12.67 8.49 7.92
N THR A 112 13.48 8.28 6.88
CA THR A 112 13.20 8.71 5.50
C THR A 112 12.23 7.76 4.79
N ARG A 113 12.13 6.53 5.29
CA ARG A 113 11.12 5.54 4.92
C ARG A 113 10.75 4.72 6.15
N ILE A 114 9.47 4.41 6.33
CA ILE A 114 8.98 3.53 7.39
C ILE A 114 7.72 2.81 6.92
N GLU A 115 7.68 1.50 7.16
CA GLU A 115 6.56 0.63 6.78
C GLU A 115 6.37 -0.45 7.84
N LYS A 116 5.14 -0.94 8.02
CA LYS A 116 4.87 -2.06 8.92
C LYS A 116 5.58 -3.31 8.42
N ALA A 117 6.27 -4.00 9.33
CA ALA A 117 6.74 -5.35 9.08
C ALA A 117 5.54 -6.31 9.16
N GLN A 118 5.51 -7.30 8.28
CA GLN A 118 4.49 -8.36 8.31
C GLN A 118 4.67 -9.27 9.53
#